data_AF-A0A3D3G4R7-F1
#
_entry.id   AF-A0A3D3G4R7-F1
#
_cell.length_a   1.000
_cell.length_b   1.000
_cell.length_c   1.000
_cell.angle_alpha   90.00
_cell.angle_beta   90.00
_cell.angle_gamma   90.00
#
_symmetry.space_group_name_H-M   'P 1'
#
loop_
_entity.id
_entity.type
_entity.pdbx_description
1 polymer ?
#
loop_
_entity_poly.entity_id
_entity_poly.type
_entity_poly.pdbx_seq_one_letter_code
_entity_poly.pdbx_strand_id
1 'polypeptide(L)'
;MKKCPYCKIQLEQSLLAGVEVDYCPRCYGLWFEEGELQWAKDEKDRNLRWLDIDLWKDAEKFRVSRGSKLCPADLMPLYEVRYADSKVKVDACNVCKGTWLDRSEFVQIIEYLREKGDHEALHHYAKDLAEELWEVFVGPEMLRDEILDFLTILKLLRYKFVAQHSALSQLMLSLPR
;
A
#
# COMPACT_ATOMS: atom_id res chain seq x y z
N MET A 1 -16.54 24.79 7.66
CA MET A 1 -17.28 23.62 8.18
C MET A 1 -17.48 22.63 7.04
N LYS A 2 -16.77 21.50 7.08
CA LYS A 2 -16.79 20.48 6.03
C LYS A 2 -18.09 19.68 6.07
N LYS A 3 -18.70 19.42 4.92
CA LYS A 3 -19.93 18.61 4.79
C LYS A 3 -19.65 17.32 4.03
N CYS A 4 -20.31 16.25 4.44
CA CYS A 4 -20.23 14.97 3.73
C CYS A 4 -20.70 15.12 2.27
N PRO A 5 -19.92 14.67 1.28
CA PRO A 5 -20.28 14.78 -0.13
C PRO A 5 -21.52 13.94 -0.49
N TYR A 6 -21.83 12.93 0.32
CA TYR A 6 -22.96 12.00 0.15
C TYR A 6 -24.18 12.41 0.97
N CYS A 7 -24.02 12.56 2.28
CA CYS A 7 -25.13 12.80 3.21
C CYS A 7 -25.47 14.28 3.37
N LYS A 8 -24.59 15.20 2.94
CA LYS A 8 -24.72 16.67 3.08
C LYS A 8 -24.84 17.18 4.53
N ILE A 9 -24.50 16.35 5.51
CA ILE A 9 -24.42 16.72 6.93
C ILE A 9 -23.00 17.16 7.32
N GLN A 10 -22.86 17.79 8.47
CA GLN A 10 -21.58 18.22 9.03
C GLN A 10 -20.69 16.99 9.30
N LEU A 11 -19.40 17.10 8.93
CA LEU A 11 -18.40 16.13 9.35
C LEU A 11 -17.93 16.40 10.78
N GLU A 12 -17.58 15.33 11.47
CA GLU A 12 -16.98 15.33 12.80
C GLU A 12 -15.52 14.85 12.70
N GLN A 13 -14.70 15.18 13.70
CA GLN A 13 -13.31 14.74 13.73
C GLN A 13 -13.18 13.40 14.45
N SER A 14 -12.26 12.56 13.99
CA SER A 14 -11.92 11.27 14.60
C SER A 14 -10.43 10.99 14.44
N LEU A 15 -9.88 10.12 15.27
CA LEU A 15 -8.52 9.63 15.14
C LEU A 15 -8.53 8.26 14.45
N LEU A 16 -7.95 8.15 13.26
CA LEU A 16 -7.76 6.89 12.54
C LEU A 16 -6.28 6.57 12.47
N ALA A 17 -5.87 5.46 13.10
CA ALA A 17 -4.48 5.03 13.14
C ALA A 17 -3.52 6.17 13.57
N GLY A 18 -3.88 6.96 14.58
CA GLY A 18 -3.04 8.07 15.05
C GLY A 18 -3.13 9.35 14.21
N VAL A 19 -3.86 9.34 13.09
CA VAL A 19 -4.05 10.49 12.20
C VAL A 19 -5.44 11.09 12.43
N GLU A 20 -5.51 12.40 12.59
CA GLU A 20 -6.78 13.12 12.67
C GLU A 20 -7.43 13.12 11.28
N VAL A 21 -8.70 12.73 11.21
CA VAL A 21 -9.47 12.67 9.96
C VAL A 21 -10.89 13.18 10.21
N ASP A 22 -11.54 13.72 9.19
CA ASP A 22 -12.96 14.03 9.27
C ASP A 22 -13.78 12.81 8.87
N TYR A 23 -14.87 12.52 9.57
CA TYR A 23 -15.77 11.42 9.26
C TYR A 23 -17.23 11.86 9.26
N CYS A 24 -18.05 11.16 8.49
CA CYS A 24 -19.49 11.38 8.46
C CYS A 24 -20.18 10.48 9.49
N PRO A 25 -20.92 11.03 10.48
CA PRO A 25 -21.59 10.20 11.49
C PRO A 25 -22.78 9.37 10.94
N ARG A 26 -23.19 9.60 9.68
CA ARG A 26 -24.28 8.86 9.04
C ARG A 26 -23.81 7.73 8.13
N CYS A 27 -22.86 7.99 7.23
CA CYS A 27 -22.37 6.96 6.30
C CYS A 27 -21.02 6.36 6.67
N TYR A 28 -20.36 6.91 7.70
CA TYR A 28 -19.03 6.48 8.16
C TYR A 28 -17.93 6.60 7.09
N GLY A 29 -18.17 7.41 6.05
CA GLY A 29 -17.12 7.80 5.12
C GLY A 29 -16.14 8.77 5.78
N LEU A 30 -14.90 8.69 5.33
CA LEU A 30 -13.73 9.37 5.87
C LEU A 30 -13.20 10.34 4.82
N TRP A 31 -12.82 11.52 5.27
CA TRP A 31 -12.10 12.51 4.48
C TRP A 31 -10.69 12.63 5.04
N PHE A 32 -9.73 12.41 4.16
CA PHE A 32 -8.31 12.58 4.39
C PHE A 32 -7.87 13.83 3.63
N GLU A 33 -7.22 14.76 4.32
CA GLU A 33 -6.47 15.84 3.67
C GLU A 33 -5.25 15.29 2.92
N GLU A 34 -4.54 16.18 2.23
CA GLU A 34 -3.32 15.83 1.52
C GLU A 34 -2.30 15.17 2.47
N GLY A 35 -1.83 13.97 2.12
CA GLY A 35 -0.85 13.22 2.91
C GLY A 35 -1.42 12.39 4.07
N GLU A 36 -2.58 12.74 4.62
CA GLU A 36 -3.15 12.03 5.79
C GLU A 36 -3.41 10.55 5.52
N LEU A 37 -3.86 10.21 4.30
CA LEU A 37 -4.10 8.82 3.92
C LEU A 37 -2.80 7.98 3.92
N GLN A 38 -1.69 8.58 3.47
CA GLN A 38 -0.36 7.95 3.50
C GLN A 38 0.07 7.75 4.96
N TRP A 39 -0.07 8.76 5.81
CA TRP A 39 0.30 8.67 7.23
C TRP A 39 -0.53 7.62 7.97
N ALA A 40 -1.84 7.57 7.71
CA ALA A 40 -2.73 6.59 8.33
C ALA A 40 -2.35 5.17 7.93
N LYS A 41 -1.95 4.94 6.67
CA LYS A 41 -1.34 3.67 6.23
C LYS A 41 -0.06 3.37 7.00
N ASP A 42 0.87 4.32 7.04
CA ASP A 42 2.22 4.15 7.61
C ASP A 42 2.22 3.87 9.11
N GLU A 43 1.21 4.36 9.81
CA GLU A 43 1.00 4.09 11.23
C GLU A 43 0.19 2.80 11.44
N LYS A 44 -0.76 2.49 10.55
CA LYS A 44 -1.52 1.25 10.61
C LYS A 44 -0.63 0.01 10.41
N ASP A 45 0.36 0.12 9.53
CA ASP A 45 1.29 -0.96 9.23
C ASP A 45 2.67 -0.41 8.83
N ARG A 46 3.62 -0.49 9.76
CA ARG A 46 4.98 0.03 9.56
C ARG A 46 5.73 -0.68 8.44
N ASN A 47 5.35 -1.92 8.12
CA ASN A 47 5.95 -2.69 7.03
C ASN A 47 5.53 -2.16 5.65
N LEU A 48 4.52 -1.29 5.57
CA LEU A 48 4.05 -0.67 4.32
C LEU A 48 4.67 0.70 4.04
N ARG A 49 5.55 1.22 4.92
CA ARG A 49 6.11 2.58 4.81
C ARG A 49 6.93 2.84 3.54
N TRP A 50 7.47 1.79 2.94
CA TRP A 50 8.25 1.87 1.70
C TRP A 50 7.36 1.93 0.45
N LEU A 51 6.05 1.69 0.58
CA LEU A 51 5.08 1.79 -0.51
C LEU A 51 4.32 3.10 -0.43
N ASP A 52 4.33 3.88 -1.50
CA ASP A 52 3.57 5.12 -1.59
C ASP A 52 2.17 4.92 -2.16
N ILE A 53 1.20 5.65 -1.62
CA ILE A 53 -0.14 5.79 -2.18
C ILE A 53 -0.09 6.84 -3.28
N ASP A 54 0.06 6.38 -4.52
CA ASP A 54 -0.06 7.23 -5.70
C ASP A 54 -1.45 7.08 -6.35
N LEU A 55 -2.34 8.02 -6.04
CA LEU A 55 -3.67 8.14 -6.64
C LEU A 55 -3.63 8.81 -8.04
N TRP A 56 -2.52 9.42 -8.42
CA TRP A 56 -2.43 10.27 -9.61
C TRP A 56 -1.66 9.61 -10.76
N LYS A 57 -1.01 8.47 -10.51
CA LYS A 57 -0.28 7.66 -11.50
C LYS A 57 -1.08 7.41 -12.78
N ASP A 58 -2.39 7.23 -12.64
CA ASP A 58 -3.32 6.95 -13.73
C ASP A 58 -4.35 8.08 -13.90
N ALA A 59 -3.89 9.34 -13.95
CA ALA A 59 -4.75 10.51 -14.18
C ALA A 59 -5.72 10.34 -15.36
N GLU A 60 -5.31 9.57 -16.38
CA GLU A 60 -6.10 9.26 -17.57
C GLU A 60 -7.33 8.38 -17.29
N LYS A 61 -7.33 7.63 -16.19
CA LYS A 61 -8.44 6.74 -15.78
C LYS A 61 -9.51 7.45 -14.97
N PHE A 62 -9.36 8.76 -14.73
CA PHE A 62 -10.23 9.51 -13.84
C PHE A 62 -11.64 9.63 -14.44
N ARG A 63 -12.64 9.20 -13.67
CA ARG A 63 -14.03 9.28 -14.09
C ARG A 63 -14.75 10.34 -13.28
N VAL A 64 -15.37 11.29 -13.97
CA VAL A 64 -16.30 12.23 -13.34
C VAL A 64 -17.52 11.44 -12.86
N SER A 65 -17.74 11.37 -11.53
CA SER A 65 -18.90 10.66 -11.01
C SER A 65 -20.18 11.41 -11.40
N ARG A 66 -21.22 10.68 -11.81
CA ARG A 66 -22.42 11.18 -12.52
C ARG A 66 -23.36 12.06 -11.68
N GLY A 67 -22.96 12.48 -10.49
CA GLY A 67 -23.58 13.54 -9.71
C GLY A 67 -22.46 14.28 -9.01
N SER A 68 -22.34 15.59 -9.20
CA SER A 68 -21.23 16.45 -8.76
C SER A 68 -21.05 16.44 -7.24
N LYS A 69 -20.41 15.40 -6.72
CA LYS A 69 -19.89 15.38 -5.35
C LYS A 69 -18.88 16.52 -5.24
N LEU A 70 -19.03 17.33 -4.21
CA LEU A 70 -18.13 18.45 -3.97
C LEU A 70 -17.19 18.08 -2.84
N CYS A 71 -15.93 18.42 -3.02
CA CYS A 71 -14.89 18.31 -2.03
C CYS A 71 -15.33 19.04 -0.74
N PRO A 72 -15.23 18.40 0.44
CA PRO A 72 -15.62 19.03 1.69
C PRO A 72 -14.76 20.24 2.06
N ALA A 73 -13.52 20.31 1.56
CA ALA A 73 -12.55 21.35 1.88
C ALA A 73 -12.65 22.59 0.96
N ASP A 74 -12.73 22.39 -0.35
CA ASP A 74 -12.65 23.48 -1.35
C ASP A 74 -13.87 23.58 -2.29
N LEU A 75 -14.85 22.69 -2.13
CA LEU A 75 -16.07 22.60 -2.96
C LEU A 75 -15.84 22.28 -4.44
N MET A 76 -14.63 21.91 -4.84
CA MET A 76 -14.35 21.46 -6.21
C MET A 76 -14.93 20.06 -6.46
N PRO A 77 -15.22 19.69 -7.72
CA PRO A 77 -15.72 18.35 -8.03
C PRO A 77 -14.74 17.27 -7.58
N LEU A 78 -15.26 16.23 -6.92
CA LEU A 78 -14.51 15.01 -6.67
C LEU A 78 -14.53 14.10 -7.90
N TYR A 79 -13.38 13.50 -8.18
CA TYR A 79 -13.18 12.57 -9.28
C TYR A 79 -13.10 11.15 -8.73
N GLU A 80 -13.82 10.21 -9.34
CA GLU A 80 -13.71 8.80 -9.00
C GLU A 80 -12.42 8.25 -9.64
N VAL A 81 -11.52 7.75 -8.79
CA VAL A 81 -10.21 7.23 -9.16
C VAL A 81 -10.10 5.80 -8.67
N ARG A 82 -9.63 4.90 -9.54
CA ARG A 82 -9.27 3.53 -9.12
C ARG A 82 -7.88 3.55 -8.51
N TYR A 83 -7.73 2.94 -7.34
CA TYR A 83 -6.41 2.84 -6.71
C TYR A 83 -5.59 1.71 -7.37
N ALA A 84 -4.55 2.09 -8.11
CA ALA A 84 -3.65 1.16 -8.81
C ALA A 84 -4.43 0.08 -9.60
N ASP A 85 -3.97 -1.17 -9.52
CA ASP A 85 -4.64 -2.32 -10.14
C ASP A 85 -5.70 -2.96 -9.24
N SER A 86 -6.05 -2.31 -8.13
CA SER A 86 -7.07 -2.80 -7.22
C SER A 86 -8.50 -2.58 -7.76
N LYS A 87 -9.47 -3.17 -7.07
CA LYS A 87 -10.89 -2.89 -7.30
C LYS A 87 -11.38 -1.68 -6.50
N VAL A 88 -10.54 -1.12 -5.64
CA VAL A 88 -10.88 0.02 -4.78
C VAL A 88 -11.02 1.26 -5.64
N LYS A 89 -12.12 1.97 -5.43
CA LYS A 89 -12.37 3.28 -6.01
C LYS A 89 -12.40 4.27 -4.86
N VAL A 90 -11.85 5.45 -5.08
CA VAL A 90 -11.92 6.53 -4.10
C VAL A 90 -12.33 7.80 -4.83
N ASP A 91 -12.86 8.76 -4.08
CA ASP A 91 -13.17 10.08 -4.62
C ASP A 91 -12.04 11.05 -4.25
N ALA A 92 -11.33 11.61 -5.22
CA ALA A 92 -10.18 12.49 -4.99
C ALA A 92 -10.43 13.91 -5.52
N CYS A 93 -9.94 14.93 -4.80
CA CYS A 93 -9.92 16.31 -5.27
C CYS A 93 -8.60 16.62 -6.00
N ASN A 94 -8.67 17.21 -7.19
CA ASN A 94 -7.49 17.60 -7.96
C ASN A 94 -6.85 18.92 -7.53
N VAL A 95 -7.55 19.71 -6.72
CA VAL A 95 -7.06 21.00 -6.20
C VAL A 95 -6.37 20.81 -4.86
N CYS A 96 -7.10 20.48 -3.78
CA CYS A 96 -6.50 20.28 -2.45
C CYS A 96 -5.87 18.89 -2.22
N LYS A 97 -5.92 17.98 -3.20
CA LYS A 97 -5.38 16.61 -3.11
C LYS A 97 -5.96 15.72 -2.01
N GLY A 98 -7.01 16.18 -1.31
CA GLY A 98 -7.74 15.39 -0.35
C GLY A 98 -8.53 14.24 -0.99
N THR A 99 -8.74 13.18 -0.21
CA THR A 99 -9.37 11.94 -0.66
C THR A 99 -10.50 11.54 0.27
N TRP A 100 -11.64 11.17 -0.31
CA TRP A 100 -12.77 10.60 0.39
C TRP A 100 -12.80 9.08 0.20
N LEU A 101 -12.86 8.36 1.31
CA LEU A 101 -13.00 6.91 1.36
C LEU A 101 -14.29 6.52 2.07
N ASP A 102 -14.93 5.44 1.63
CA ASP A 102 -15.95 4.76 2.41
C ASP A 102 -15.34 3.94 3.57
N ARG A 103 -16.21 3.42 4.45
CA ARG A 103 -15.81 2.67 5.65
C ARG A 103 -14.92 1.44 5.39
N SER A 104 -14.98 0.89 4.18
CA SER A 104 -14.33 -0.36 3.79
C SER A 104 -13.14 -0.16 2.86
N GLU A 105 -13.11 0.95 2.12
CA GLU A 105 -12.06 1.25 1.13
C GLU A 105 -10.69 1.39 1.79
N PHE A 106 -10.60 1.99 2.99
CA PHE A 106 -9.32 2.09 3.70
C PHE A 106 -8.74 0.71 4.02
N VAL A 107 -9.58 -0.21 4.52
CA VAL A 107 -9.16 -1.58 4.83
C VAL A 107 -8.71 -2.32 3.56
N GLN A 108 -9.46 -2.19 2.47
CA GLN A 108 -9.12 -2.81 1.20
C GLN A 108 -7.80 -2.29 0.61
N ILE A 109 -7.49 -1.00 0.79
CA ILE A 109 -6.19 -0.42 0.37
C ILE A 109 -5.05 -1.05 1.16
N ILE A 110 -5.20 -1.18 2.48
CA ILE A 110 -4.17 -1.82 3.32
C ILE A 110 -3.98 -3.29 2.93
N GLU A 111 -5.06 -4.03 2.69
CA GLU A 111 -4.98 -5.43 2.24
C GLU A 111 -4.29 -5.56 0.89
N TYR A 112 -4.68 -4.75 -0.10
CA TYR A 112 -4.02 -4.72 -1.41
C TYR A 112 -2.52 -4.41 -1.30
N LEU A 113 -2.14 -3.46 -0.44
CA LEU A 113 -0.74 -3.08 -0.25
C LEU A 113 0.07 -4.16 0.46
N ARG A 114 -0.53 -4.94 1.35
CA ARG A 114 0.13 -6.11 1.95
C ARG A 114 0.42 -7.18 0.91
N GLU A 115 -0.57 -7.53 0.10
CA GLU A 115 -0.41 -8.52 -0.97
C GLU A 115 0.64 -8.07 -1.99
N LYS A 116 0.57 -6.80 -2.40
CA LYS A 116 1.54 -6.22 -3.33
C LYS A 116 2.93 -6.14 -2.73
N GLY A 117 3.04 -5.71 -1.48
CA GLY A 117 4.30 -5.59 -0.77
C GLY A 117 5.01 -6.93 -0.59
N ASP A 118 4.28 -7.98 -0.23
CA ASP A 118 4.84 -9.33 -0.14
C ASP A 118 5.32 -9.83 -1.52
N HIS A 119 4.59 -9.55 -2.59
CA HIS A 119 4.98 -9.92 -3.95
C HIS A 119 6.20 -9.15 -4.48
N GLU A 120 6.25 -7.83 -4.28
CA GLU A 120 7.38 -6.99 -4.68
C GLU A 120 8.63 -7.31 -3.85
N ALA A 121 8.50 -7.46 -2.53
CA ALA A 121 9.62 -7.87 -1.68
C ALA A 121 10.18 -9.23 -2.11
N LEU A 122 9.31 -10.19 -2.45
CA LEU A 122 9.73 -11.48 -3.00
C LEU A 122 10.43 -11.38 -4.33
N HIS A 123 9.88 -10.59 -5.26
CA HIS A 123 10.47 -10.43 -6.57
C HIS A 123 11.85 -9.76 -6.48
N HIS A 124 11.98 -8.72 -5.67
CA HIS A 124 13.28 -8.08 -5.42
C HIS A 124 14.26 -9.04 -4.77
N TYR A 125 13.85 -9.73 -3.70
CA TYR A 125 14.69 -10.74 -3.05
C TYR A 125 15.15 -11.86 -4.00
N ALA A 126 14.23 -12.41 -4.81
CA ALA A 126 14.56 -13.46 -5.77
C ALA A 126 15.48 -12.95 -6.90
N LYS A 127 15.28 -11.71 -7.34
CA LYS A 127 16.12 -11.07 -8.35
C LYS A 127 17.54 -10.82 -7.81
N ASP A 128 17.65 -10.20 -6.64
CA ASP A 128 18.93 -9.90 -6.00
C ASP A 128 19.70 -11.20 -5.72
N LEU A 129 19.01 -12.24 -5.24
CA LEU A 129 19.61 -13.56 -5.07
C LEU A 129 20.11 -14.17 -6.39
N ALA A 130 19.37 -14.00 -7.48
CA ALA A 130 19.78 -14.48 -8.80
C ALA A 130 21.00 -13.72 -9.35
N GLU A 131 21.09 -12.41 -9.10
CA GLU A 131 22.24 -11.57 -9.46
C GLU A 131 23.47 -11.96 -8.63
N GLU A 132 23.34 -12.08 -7.30
CA GLU A 132 24.41 -12.55 -6.40
C GLU A 132 24.89 -13.97 -6.77
N LEU A 133 23.96 -14.89 -7.06
CA LEU A 133 24.29 -16.23 -7.55
C LEU A 133 25.05 -16.14 -8.88
N TRP A 134 24.60 -15.31 -9.81
CA TRP A 134 25.27 -15.17 -11.11
C TRP A 134 26.72 -14.66 -10.94
N GLU A 135 26.95 -13.70 -10.06
CA GLU A 135 28.29 -13.19 -9.76
C GLU A 135 29.21 -14.25 -9.16
N VAL A 136 28.69 -15.12 -8.29
CA VAL A 136 29.45 -16.23 -7.68
C VAL A 136 29.72 -17.36 -8.68
N PHE A 137 28.79 -17.65 -9.59
CA PHE A 137 28.87 -18.82 -10.49
C PHE A 137 29.52 -18.57 -11.86
N VAL A 138 29.80 -17.32 -12.25
CA VAL A 138 30.45 -16.98 -13.54
C VAL A 138 31.99 -16.90 -13.46
N GLY A 139 32.59 -17.12 -12.29
CA GLY A 139 34.05 -17.22 -12.11
C GLY A 139 34.64 -18.53 -12.66
N PRO A 140 35.86 -18.53 -13.26
CA PRO A 140 36.42 -19.70 -13.93
C PRO A 140 36.92 -20.84 -13.03
N GLU A 141 36.88 -20.73 -11.71
CA GLU A 141 37.28 -21.82 -10.79
C GLU A 141 36.31 -21.96 -9.62
N MET A 142 35.68 -23.13 -9.51
CA MET A 142 34.75 -23.48 -8.44
C MET A 142 35.44 -23.72 -7.09
N LEU A 143 34.89 -23.18 -6.00
CA LEU A 143 35.17 -23.63 -4.62
C LEU A 143 33.88 -24.07 -3.91
N ARG A 144 33.89 -25.29 -3.34
CA ARG A 144 32.80 -25.83 -2.50
C ARG A 144 32.58 -25.02 -1.23
N ASP A 145 33.62 -24.35 -0.76
CA ASP A 145 33.62 -23.56 0.47
C ASP A 145 32.85 -22.24 0.28
N GLU A 146 32.92 -21.61 -0.89
CA GLU A 146 32.13 -20.41 -1.24
C GLU A 146 30.63 -20.71 -1.28
N ILE A 147 30.24 -21.91 -1.77
CA ILE A 147 28.84 -22.36 -1.78
C ILE A 147 28.33 -22.56 -0.34
N LEU A 148 29.15 -23.08 0.58
CA LEU A 148 28.78 -23.30 1.98
C LEU A 148 28.63 -22.01 2.78
N ASP A 149 29.50 -21.02 2.53
CA ASP A 149 29.40 -19.69 3.12
C ASP A 149 28.17 -18.94 2.59
N PHE A 150 27.93 -19.02 1.27
CA PHE A 150 26.71 -18.48 0.66
C PHE A 150 25.44 -19.12 1.23
N LEU A 151 25.40 -20.45 1.35
CA LEU A 151 24.29 -21.17 1.98
C LEU A 151 24.09 -20.77 3.43
N THR A 152 25.17 -20.46 4.16
CA THR A 152 25.11 -19.99 5.55
C THR A 152 24.56 -18.57 5.64
N ILE A 153 24.98 -17.66 4.75
CA ILE A 153 24.45 -16.29 4.63
C ILE A 153 22.96 -16.34 4.27
N LEU A 154 22.57 -17.14 3.28
CA LEU A 154 21.16 -17.42 2.94
C LEU A 154 20.38 -17.93 4.15
N LYS A 155 20.96 -18.84 4.93
CA LYS A 155 20.32 -19.41 6.12
C LYS A 155 20.13 -18.37 7.22
N LEU A 156 21.05 -17.42 7.37
CA LEU A 156 20.97 -16.30 8.33
C LEU A 156 19.99 -15.22 7.85
N LEU A 157 20.00 -14.87 6.57
CA LEU A 157 19.04 -13.96 5.94
C LEU A 157 17.62 -14.53 6.00
N ARG A 158 17.47 -15.84 5.80
CA ARG A 158 16.23 -16.60 6.02
C ARG A 158 15.67 -16.41 7.42
N TYR A 159 16.50 -16.45 8.47
CA TYR A 159 16.01 -16.23 9.84
C TYR A 159 15.50 -14.80 10.07
N LYS A 160 16.15 -13.80 9.46
CA LYS A 160 15.74 -12.40 9.58
C LYS A 160 14.48 -12.10 8.75
N PHE A 161 14.37 -12.70 7.57
CA PHE A 161 13.26 -12.51 6.63
C PHE A 161 11.99 -13.28 7.06
N VAL A 162 12.13 -14.54 7.52
CA VAL A 162 11.01 -15.34 8.07
C VAL A 162 10.43 -14.73 9.35
N ALA A 163 11.25 -14.05 10.16
CA ALA A 163 10.77 -13.34 11.34
C ALA A 163 9.93 -12.09 11.00
N GLN A 164 10.02 -11.57 9.77
CA GLN A 164 9.36 -10.32 9.35
C GLN A 164 8.17 -10.54 8.41
N HIS A 165 8.12 -11.65 7.65
CA HIS A 165 7.05 -11.92 6.67
C HIS A 165 6.47 -13.34 6.82
N SER A 166 5.34 -13.47 7.52
CA SER A 166 4.74 -14.77 7.87
C SER A 166 4.11 -15.52 6.68
N ALA A 167 3.67 -14.81 5.63
CA ALA A 167 2.99 -15.41 4.47
C ALA A 167 3.88 -16.38 3.68
N LEU A 168 5.20 -16.22 3.76
CA LEU A 168 6.16 -16.99 2.97
C LEU A 168 6.65 -18.29 3.60
N SER A 169 6.38 -18.44 4.89
CA SER A 169 6.64 -19.69 5.61
C SER A 169 5.94 -20.89 4.97
N GLN A 170 4.77 -20.69 4.37
CA GLN A 170 4.00 -21.74 3.69
C GLN A 170 4.58 -22.10 2.32
N LEU A 171 5.15 -21.14 1.58
CA LEU A 171 5.79 -21.41 0.29
C LEU A 171 7.10 -22.18 0.48
N MET A 172 7.87 -21.88 1.53
CA MET A 172 9.12 -22.57 1.85
C MET A 172 8.96 -24.06 2.20
N LEU A 173 7.78 -24.49 2.70
CA LEU A 173 7.50 -25.90 2.97
C LEU A 173 7.26 -26.73 1.69
N SER A 174 7.07 -26.06 0.54
CA SER A 174 6.81 -26.71 -0.75
C SER A 174 8.05 -26.86 -1.64
N LEU A 175 9.20 -26.30 -1.24
CA LEU A 175 10.46 -26.49 -1.98
C LEU A 175 11.03 -27.89 -1.72
N PRO A 176 11.46 -28.62 -2.77
CA PRO A 176 12.10 -29.92 -2.61
C PRO A 176 13.40 -29.77 -1.81
N ARG A 177 13.66 -30.73 -0.93
CA ARG A 177 14.86 -30.77 -0.08
C ARG A 177 16.12 -31.11 -0.85
#